data_AF-A0A068Q7T3-F1
#
_entry.id   AF-A0A068Q7T3-F1
#
_cell.length_a   1.000
_cell.length_b   1.000
_cell.length_c   1.000
_cell.angle_alpha   90.00
_cell.angle_beta   90.00
_cell.angle_gamma   90.00
#
_symmetry.space_group_name_H-M   'P 1'
#
loop_
_entity.id
_entity.type
_entity.pdbx_description
1 polymer ?
#
loop_
_entity_poly.entity_id
_entity_poly.type
_entity_poly.pdbx_seq_one_letter_code
_entity_poly.pdbx_strand_id
1 'polypeptide(L)'
;MAGTRTSIAEQLANAAVGTEVEPPRQTVRPQSSVPSPQSSAETAESSQVPESRQGDEKTNSLPGAAPGLPPVTLFSPPKSSNPAERLTYCTGAIQEADRRTELATEQITQQYLLWVGEPYRIVRDEELYRVAGYSSFDDWGRALNGRSGDYMNKIIRVAPVVRALSHITRRQLKEQPLRPLIAVQRERGDEAVRRCWRKAEASGDLTERGLRAAAVACGYAIAPEPQPLRPAKTPAALQPSDILRLTKLQQLAGTDPQRALALCRQVQNDLARLEQDLLNRPAPDADGEPRYAE
;
A
#
# COMPACT_ATOMS: atom_id res chain seq x y z
N MET A 1 18.29 -8.18 15.67
CA MET A 1 17.48 -8.08 14.43
C MET A 1 16.99 -6.65 14.27
N ALA A 2 17.79 -5.77 13.67
CA ALA A 2 17.36 -4.41 13.36
C ALA A 2 16.93 -4.35 11.89
N GLY A 3 15.66 -4.07 11.62
CA GLY A 3 15.16 -3.86 10.26
C GLY A 3 15.55 -2.47 9.77
N THR A 4 16.36 -2.38 8.71
CA THR A 4 16.67 -1.13 8.03
C THR A 4 15.41 -0.57 7.36
N ARG A 5 14.72 0.35 8.06
CA ARG A 5 13.73 1.23 7.45
C ARG A 5 14.46 2.18 6.49
N THR A 6 14.38 1.92 5.19
CA THR A 6 14.86 2.85 4.16
C THR A 6 14.09 4.17 4.29
N SER A 7 14.81 5.29 4.22
CA SER A 7 14.24 6.60 4.52
C SER A 7 13.39 7.12 3.36
N ILE A 8 12.33 7.88 3.66
CA ILE A 8 11.50 8.53 2.63
C ILE A 8 12.36 9.47 1.76
N ALA A 9 13.40 10.09 2.33
CA ALA A 9 14.38 10.88 1.57
C ALA A 9 15.14 10.07 0.51
N GLU A 10 15.39 8.78 0.77
CA GLU A 10 16.09 7.87 -0.13
C GLU A 10 15.19 7.40 -1.29
N GLN A 11 13.87 7.32 -1.06
CA GLN A 11 12.88 7.09 -2.12
C GLN A 11 12.71 8.33 -3.03
N LEU A 12 12.75 9.54 -2.45
CA LEU A 12 12.66 10.79 -3.21
C LEU A 12 13.92 11.07 -4.04
N ALA A 13 15.12 10.75 -3.54
CA ALA A 13 16.37 10.93 -4.28
C ALA A 13 16.40 10.11 -5.59
N ASN A 14 15.81 8.91 -5.59
CA ASN A 14 15.74 8.05 -6.78
C ASN A 14 14.70 8.50 -7.84
N ALA A 15 13.95 9.58 -7.60
CA ALA A 15 12.97 10.13 -8.54
C ALA A 15 13.52 11.31 -9.40
N ALA A 16 14.79 11.70 -9.21
CA ALA A 16 15.33 12.98 -9.69
C ALA A 16 16.55 12.87 -10.63
N VAL A 17 16.53 11.93 -11.58
CA VAL A 17 17.50 11.87 -12.69
C VAL A 17 16.76 11.61 -14.01
N GLY A 18 16.75 12.59 -14.91
CA GLY A 18 16.00 12.52 -16.17
C GLY A 18 15.70 13.90 -16.77
N THR A 19 16.75 14.64 -17.16
CA THR A 19 16.65 15.92 -17.87
C THR A 19 16.55 15.72 -19.39
N GLU A 20 15.76 16.58 -20.05
CA GLU A 20 15.60 16.69 -21.52
C GLU A 20 14.89 15.47 -22.19
N VAL A 21 14.08 15.61 -23.25
CA VAL A 21 13.76 16.75 -24.14
C VAL A 21 12.22 16.97 -24.18
N GLU A 22 11.77 18.22 -24.33
CA GLU A 22 10.33 18.56 -24.44
C GLU A 22 9.87 18.65 -25.92
N PRO A 23 8.88 17.85 -26.37
CA PRO A 23 8.20 18.05 -27.65
C PRO A 23 6.96 18.97 -27.50
N PRO A 24 6.61 19.80 -28.50
CA PRO A 24 5.59 20.83 -28.37
C PRO A 24 4.17 20.27 -28.24
N ARG A 25 3.45 20.69 -27.19
CA ARG A 25 2.04 20.33 -26.96
C ARG A 25 1.11 21.07 -27.91
N GLN A 26 0.71 20.42 -29.00
CA GLN A 26 -0.29 20.95 -29.93
C GLN A 26 -1.71 20.95 -29.30
N THR A 27 -2.13 22.08 -28.76
CA THR A 27 -3.40 22.24 -28.06
C THR A 27 -4.59 22.41 -29.01
N VAL A 28 -5.22 21.30 -29.39
CA VAL A 28 -6.51 21.31 -30.09
C VAL A 28 -7.60 21.81 -29.15
N ARG A 29 -8.10 23.04 -29.39
CA ARG A 29 -9.29 23.59 -28.74
C ARG A 29 -10.55 23.19 -29.52
N PRO A 30 -11.50 22.44 -28.94
CA PRO A 30 -12.88 22.45 -29.45
C PRO A 30 -13.54 23.78 -29.09
N GLN A 31 -14.00 24.53 -30.10
CA GLN A 31 -14.98 25.60 -29.89
C GLN A 31 -16.38 24.99 -29.92
N SER A 32 -17.18 25.26 -28.88
CA SER A 32 -18.65 25.15 -28.91
C SER A 32 -19.25 26.23 -28.02
N SER A 33 -20.37 26.79 -28.45
CA SER A 33 -20.95 28.03 -27.93
C SER A 33 -22.34 27.81 -27.30
N VAL A 34 -22.60 28.50 -26.17
CA VAL A 34 -23.75 29.40 -25.87
C VAL A 34 -25.19 28.90 -26.20
N PRO A 35 -26.25 29.12 -25.37
CA PRO A 35 -26.38 29.98 -24.17
C PRO A 35 -26.97 29.27 -22.91
N SER A 36 -27.16 30.05 -21.84
CA SER A 36 -28.04 29.73 -20.68
C SER A 36 -29.42 30.39 -20.82
N PRO A 37 -30.47 29.89 -20.15
CA PRO A 37 -31.61 30.67 -19.69
C PRO A 37 -31.62 30.85 -18.15
N GLN A 38 -32.40 31.81 -17.64
CA GLN A 38 -32.44 32.23 -16.23
C GLN A 38 -33.76 31.90 -15.52
N SER A 39 -33.69 31.65 -14.20
CA SER A 39 -34.74 31.84 -13.17
C SER A 39 -34.03 31.71 -11.80
N SER A 40 -34.18 32.53 -10.75
CA SER A 40 -35.35 33.18 -10.11
C SER A 40 -36.34 32.15 -9.54
N ALA A 41 -36.68 32.07 -8.25
CA ALA A 41 -36.29 32.83 -7.03
C ALA A 41 -36.63 31.93 -5.77
N GLU A 42 -36.53 32.28 -4.46
CA GLU A 42 -36.17 33.50 -3.69
C GLU A 42 -35.87 33.13 -2.18
N THR A 43 -35.76 34.14 -1.29
CA THR A 43 -36.13 34.27 0.16
C THR A 43 -36.46 32.99 0.98
N ALA A 44 -35.95 32.76 2.21
CA ALA A 44 -36.01 33.67 3.38
C ALA A 44 -34.89 33.52 4.45
N GLU A 45 -34.84 34.48 5.37
CA GLU A 45 -33.93 34.63 6.51
C GLU A 45 -34.44 33.93 7.81
N SER A 46 -33.55 33.70 8.80
CA SER A 46 -33.72 34.24 10.17
C SER A 46 -32.55 33.92 11.14
N SER A 47 -32.39 34.79 12.15
CA SER A 47 -31.83 34.53 13.49
C SER A 47 -30.35 34.13 13.67
N GLN A 48 -29.51 35.14 13.93
CA GLN A 48 -28.52 35.15 15.02
C GLN A 48 -29.27 35.21 16.40
N VAL A 49 -28.72 35.16 17.62
CA VAL A 49 -27.44 35.65 18.19
C VAL A 49 -26.96 34.73 19.38
N PRO A 50 -26.13 35.12 20.39
CA PRO A 50 -24.85 34.45 20.77
C PRO A 50 -24.98 33.48 21.99
N GLU A 51 -23.94 32.83 22.56
CA GLU A 51 -22.68 33.34 23.12
C GLU A 51 -21.76 32.22 23.67
N SER A 52 -20.48 32.56 23.95
CA SER A 52 -19.57 32.00 25.00
C SER A 52 -19.51 30.47 25.29
N ARG A 53 -18.33 29.82 25.43
CA ARG A 53 -17.00 30.32 25.86
C ARG A 53 -15.85 29.31 25.58
N GLN A 54 -14.63 29.86 25.46
CA GLN A 54 -13.31 29.26 25.79
C GLN A 54 -12.89 27.91 25.15
N GLY A 55 -11.95 28.01 24.18
CA GLY A 55 -11.24 26.84 23.62
C GLY A 55 -10.05 27.19 22.70
N ASP A 56 -9.40 28.34 22.87
CA ASP A 56 -8.37 28.89 21.95
C ASP A 56 -7.01 28.17 21.99
N GLU A 57 -6.96 26.90 21.56
CA GLU A 57 -5.75 26.36 20.96
C GLU A 57 -5.61 26.90 19.53
N LYS A 58 -4.80 27.95 19.35
CA LYS A 58 -4.45 28.54 18.05
C LYS A 58 -3.72 27.54 17.15
N THR A 59 -4.48 26.71 16.47
CA THR A 59 -4.00 25.86 15.37
C THR A 59 -3.56 26.77 14.22
N ASN A 60 -2.25 26.80 13.96
CA ASN A 60 -1.64 27.71 12.99
C ASN A 60 -1.87 27.21 11.55
N SER A 61 -3.12 27.32 11.10
CA SER A 61 -3.59 26.90 9.79
C SER A 61 -3.10 27.87 8.72
N LEU A 62 -2.51 27.35 7.64
CA LEU A 62 -2.04 28.19 6.53
C LEU A 62 -3.22 28.86 5.79
N PRO A 63 -3.27 30.20 5.68
CA PRO A 63 -4.24 30.88 4.83
C PRO A 63 -3.85 30.65 3.36
N GLY A 64 -4.68 29.91 2.62
CA GLY A 64 -4.40 29.58 1.21
C GLY A 64 -4.69 28.13 0.79
N ALA A 65 -5.48 27.37 1.56
CA ALA A 65 -5.99 26.08 1.09
C ALA A 65 -6.86 26.28 -0.16
N ALA A 66 -6.43 25.74 -1.30
CA ALA A 66 -7.22 25.74 -2.53
C ALA A 66 -8.52 24.92 -2.33
N PRO A 67 -9.64 25.28 -2.97
CA PRO A 67 -10.92 24.60 -2.77
C PRO A 67 -10.83 23.08 -2.97
N GLY A 68 -11.17 22.33 -1.92
CA GLY A 68 -11.15 20.87 -1.92
C GLY A 68 -9.90 20.20 -1.33
N LEU A 69 -8.84 20.94 -0.98
CA LEU A 69 -7.72 20.39 -0.22
C LEU A 69 -8.01 20.38 1.30
N PRO A 70 -7.67 19.29 2.03
CA PRO A 70 -7.81 19.26 3.49
C PRO A 70 -6.83 20.26 4.15
N PRO A 71 -7.22 20.91 5.26
CA PRO A 71 -6.38 21.92 5.91
C PRO A 71 -5.09 21.30 6.45
N VAL A 72 -3.95 21.84 6.02
CA VAL A 72 -2.62 21.41 6.47
C VAL A 72 -2.37 21.93 7.89
N THR A 73 -2.50 21.05 8.87
CA THR A 73 -2.15 21.34 10.27
C THR A 73 -0.64 21.37 10.43
N LEU A 74 -0.05 22.57 10.56
CA LEU A 74 1.37 22.71 10.87
C LEU A 74 1.69 22.20 12.28
N PHE A 75 2.86 21.58 12.44
CA PHE A 75 3.37 21.15 13.74
C PHE A 75 3.67 22.36 14.64
N SER A 76 3.11 22.36 15.85
CA SER A 76 3.43 23.34 16.89
C SER A 76 4.44 22.73 17.88
N PRO A 77 5.59 23.37 18.14
CA PRO A 77 6.54 22.86 19.12
C PRO A 77 5.94 22.73 20.53
N PRO A 78 6.23 21.65 21.27
CA PRO A 78 5.75 21.47 22.64
C PRO A 78 6.39 22.51 23.58
N LYS A 79 5.56 23.15 24.42
CA LYS A 79 5.99 24.18 25.38
C LYS A 79 6.63 23.64 26.66
N SER A 80 6.59 22.33 26.90
CA SER A 80 7.19 21.71 28.09
C SER A 80 8.71 21.77 28.04
N SER A 81 9.34 22.05 29.18
CA SER A 81 10.80 21.98 29.35
C SER A 81 11.32 20.55 29.54
N ASN A 82 10.46 19.58 29.85
CA ASN A 82 10.87 18.19 30.11
C ASN A 82 11.26 17.47 28.80
N PRO A 83 12.51 16.99 28.65
CA PRO A 83 12.94 16.32 27.42
C PRO A 83 12.17 15.04 27.11
N ALA A 84 11.67 14.31 28.11
CA ALA A 84 10.90 13.08 27.91
C ALA A 84 9.50 13.36 27.34
N GLU A 85 8.80 14.38 27.87
CA GLU A 85 7.51 14.84 27.34
C GLU A 85 7.66 15.37 25.90
N ARG A 86 8.71 16.16 25.63
CA ARG A 86 9.02 16.66 24.29
C ARG A 86 9.27 15.51 23.30
N LEU A 87 10.01 14.48 23.70
CA LEU A 87 10.26 13.30 22.85
C LEU A 87 8.96 12.53 22.55
N THR A 88 8.13 12.29 23.57
CA THR A 88 6.83 11.61 23.41
C THR A 88 5.90 12.41 22.49
N TYR A 89 5.80 13.73 22.68
CA TYR A 89 5.00 14.62 21.83
C TYR A 89 5.46 14.59 20.37
N CYS A 90 6.76 14.76 20.11
CA CYS A 90 7.31 14.69 18.76
C CYS A 90 7.10 13.30 18.12
N THR A 91 7.27 12.22 18.89
CA THR A 91 7.07 10.84 18.41
C THR A 91 5.61 10.59 18.02
N GLY A 92 4.66 11.03 18.84
CA GLY A 92 3.23 10.94 18.54
C GLY A 92 2.83 11.77 17.31
N ALA A 93 3.40 12.98 17.16
CA ALA A 93 3.17 13.81 15.99
C ALA A 93 3.70 13.20 14.69
N ILE A 94 4.86 12.53 14.73
CA ILE A 94 5.42 11.77 13.59
C ILE A 94 4.50 10.59 13.24
N GLN A 95 4.11 9.77 14.22
CA GLN A 95 3.24 8.61 14.00
C GLN A 95 1.86 9.00 13.44
N GLU A 96 1.29 10.13 13.89
CA GLU A 96 0.05 10.69 13.36
C GLU A 96 0.23 11.24 11.93
N ALA A 97 1.38 11.83 11.60
CA ALA A 97 1.71 12.27 10.24
C ALA A 97 1.89 11.09 9.28
N ASP A 98 2.60 10.03 9.70
CA ASP A 98 2.73 8.77 8.96
C ASP A 98 1.35 8.19 8.65
N ARG A 99 0.53 7.98 9.70
CA ARG A 99 -0.83 7.43 9.59
C ARG A 99 -1.76 8.25 8.69
N ARG A 100 -1.66 9.59 8.72
CA ARG A 100 -2.40 10.47 7.80
C ARG A 100 -1.91 10.34 6.36
N THR A 101 -0.60 10.23 6.16
CA THR A 101 0.03 10.09 4.84
C THR A 101 -0.35 8.75 4.19
N GLU A 102 -0.37 7.66 4.96
CA GLU A 102 -0.89 6.36 4.52
C GLU A 102 -2.35 6.49 4.06
N LEU A 103 -3.26 6.97 4.94
CA LEU A 103 -4.68 7.10 4.61
C LEU A 103 -4.97 8.02 3.42
N ALA A 104 -4.23 9.12 3.28
CA ALA A 104 -4.35 10.01 2.12
C ALA A 104 -3.89 9.31 0.83
N THR A 105 -2.76 8.60 0.88
CA THR A 105 -2.23 7.81 -0.25
C THR A 105 -3.21 6.70 -0.65
N GLU A 106 -3.86 6.03 0.32
CA GLU A 106 -4.90 5.04 0.07
C GLU A 106 -6.11 5.61 -0.67
N GLN A 107 -6.60 6.76 -0.23
CA GLN A 107 -7.75 7.44 -0.84
C GLN A 107 -7.42 7.91 -2.26
N ILE A 108 -6.27 8.58 -2.45
CA ILE A 108 -5.79 9.03 -3.77
C ILE A 108 -5.62 7.83 -4.72
N THR A 109 -5.05 6.72 -4.23
CA THR A 109 -4.87 5.50 -5.05
C THR A 109 -6.22 4.90 -5.47
N GLN A 110 -7.18 4.79 -4.56
CA GLN A 110 -8.52 4.28 -4.87
C GLN A 110 -9.25 5.20 -5.85
N GLN A 111 -9.19 6.52 -5.63
CA GLN A 111 -9.82 7.51 -6.50
C GLN A 111 -9.22 7.52 -7.91
N TYR A 112 -7.90 7.36 -8.02
CA TYR A 112 -7.20 7.19 -9.30
C TYR A 112 -7.69 5.92 -10.04
N LEU A 113 -7.78 4.77 -9.36
CA LEU A 113 -8.27 3.52 -9.97
C LEU A 113 -9.71 3.65 -10.49
N LEU A 114 -10.57 4.40 -9.79
CA LEU A 114 -11.93 4.70 -10.24
C LEU A 114 -11.96 5.63 -11.46
N TRP A 115 -11.08 6.64 -11.51
CA TRP A 115 -11.01 7.59 -12.62
C TRP A 115 -10.43 6.99 -13.91
N VAL A 116 -9.32 6.24 -13.85
CA VAL A 116 -8.60 5.81 -15.06
C VAL A 116 -8.94 4.39 -15.53
N GLY A 117 -9.57 3.57 -14.69
CA GLY A 117 -9.80 2.16 -15.01
C GLY A 117 -10.72 1.92 -16.20
N GLU A 118 -11.82 2.67 -16.30
CA GLU A 118 -12.75 2.56 -17.44
C GLU A 118 -12.20 3.24 -18.71
N PRO A 119 -11.58 4.44 -18.66
CA PRO A 119 -10.85 5.00 -19.81
C PRO A 119 -9.75 4.08 -20.37
N TYR A 120 -8.92 3.45 -19.52
CA TYR A 120 -7.95 2.47 -19.98
C TYR A 120 -8.60 1.23 -20.61
N ARG A 121 -9.78 0.81 -20.11
CA ARG A 121 -10.54 -0.30 -20.70
C ARG A 121 -11.02 0.09 -22.11
N ILE A 122 -11.64 1.25 -22.26
CA ILE A 122 -12.15 1.77 -23.55
C ILE A 122 -11.01 1.90 -24.57
N VAL A 123 -9.91 2.59 -24.22
CA VAL A 123 -8.76 2.80 -25.14
C VAL A 123 -8.13 1.47 -25.59
N ARG A 124 -8.13 0.44 -24.73
CA ARG A 124 -7.63 -0.88 -25.09
C ARG A 124 -8.62 -1.66 -25.96
N ASP A 125 -9.89 -1.74 -25.54
CA ASP A 125 -10.90 -2.60 -26.13
C ASP A 125 -11.40 -2.09 -27.50
N GLU A 126 -11.37 -0.76 -27.70
CA GLU A 126 -11.69 -0.09 -28.98
C GLU A 126 -10.42 0.26 -29.79
N GLU A 127 -9.24 -0.17 -29.33
CA GLU A 127 -7.92 0.04 -29.94
C GLU A 127 -7.57 1.51 -30.26
N LEU A 128 -8.14 2.48 -29.52
CA LEU A 128 -8.02 3.93 -29.76
C LEU A 128 -6.56 4.43 -29.74
N TYR A 129 -5.65 3.69 -29.12
CA TYR A 129 -4.20 3.97 -29.19
C TYR A 129 -3.67 4.00 -30.64
N ARG A 130 -4.25 3.22 -31.56
CA ARG A 130 -3.90 3.26 -33.00
C ARG A 130 -4.36 4.55 -33.69
N VAL A 131 -5.48 5.14 -33.26
CA VAL A 131 -5.96 6.44 -33.78
C VAL A 131 -4.96 7.55 -33.41
N ALA A 132 -4.30 7.43 -32.27
CA ALA A 132 -3.19 8.29 -31.85
C ALA A 132 -1.82 7.90 -32.45
N GLY A 133 -1.78 6.96 -33.40
CA GLY A 133 -0.56 6.57 -34.14
C GLY A 133 0.34 5.52 -33.46
N TYR A 134 -0.06 4.94 -32.32
CA TYR A 134 0.75 3.96 -31.60
C TYR A 134 0.52 2.53 -32.10
N SER A 135 1.61 1.77 -32.23
CA SER A 135 1.61 0.35 -32.60
C SER A 135 0.90 -0.54 -31.57
N SER A 136 1.11 -0.29 -30.29
CA SER A 136 0.52 -1.08 -29.20
C SER A 136 0.04 -0.22 -28.03
N PHE A 137 -0.76 -0.84 -27.17
CA PHE A 137 -1.23 -0.26 -25.91
C PHE A 137 -0.09 -0.02 -24.90
N ASP A 138 1.03 -0.77 -24.97
CA ASP A 138 2.21 -0.55 -24.12
C ASP A 138 2.96 0.73 -24.54
N ASP A 139 3.15 0.94 -25.85
CA ASP A 139 3.78 2.14 -26.41
C ASP A 139 3.02 3.41 -26.02
N TRP A 140 1.69 3.37 -26.16
CA TRP A 140 0.80 4.48 -25.78
C TRP A 140 0.85 4.78 -24.27
N GLY A 141 0.85 3.76 -23.41
CA GLY A 141 0.96 3.96 -21.96
C GLY A 141 2.31 4.56 -21.52
N ARG A 142 3.40 4.14 -22.17
CA ARG A 142 4.73 4.71 -21.94
C ARG A 142 4.77 6.18 -22.35
N ALA A 143 4.24 6.53 -23.51
CA ALA A 143 4.19 7.90 -24.00
C ALA A 143 3.25 8.81 -23.19
N LEU A 144 2.12 8.28 -22.70
CA LEU A 144 1.14 9.03 -21.91
C LEU A 144 1.66 9.41 -20.52
N ASN A 145 2.20 8.44 -19.77
CA ASN A 145 2.57 8.64 -18.37
C ASN A 145 3.62 7.62 -17.84
N GLY A 146 4.44 7.05 -18.72
CA GLY A 146 5.52 6.13 -18.34
C GLY A 146 5.04 4.79 -17.79
N ARG A 147 3.81 4.36 -18.09
CA ARG A 147 3.23 3.10 -17.56
C ARG A 147 3.20 2.00 -18.61
N SER A 148 3.52 0.78 -18.20
CA SER A 148 3.40 -0.40 -19.07
C SER A 148 1.95 -0.86 -19.23
N GLY A 149 1.68 -1.54 -20.34
CA GLY A 149 0.45 -2.24 -20.63
C GLY A 149 0.10 -3.28 -19.56
N ASP A 150 1.08 -3.91 -18.90
CA ASP A 150 0.84 -4.79 -17.74
C ASP A 150 0.24 -4.05 -16.54
N TYR A 151 0.76 -2.85 -16.23
CA TYR A 151 0.23 -2.00 -15.17
C TYR A 151 -1.18 -1.50 -15.51
N MET A 152 -1.43 -1.09 -16.76
CA MET A 152 -2.76 -0.67 -17.19
C MET A 152 -3.77 -1.84 -17.22
N ASN A 153 -3.38 -3.01 -17.74
CA ASN A 153 -4.19 -4.24 -17.68
C ASN A 153 -4.44 -4.72 -16.24
N LYS A 154 -3.52 -4.45 -15.31
CA LYS A 154 -3.73 -4.67 -13.87
C LYS A 154 -4.80 -3.72 -13.31
N ILE A 155 -4.81 -2.45 -13.69
CA ILE A 155 -5.87 -1.49 -13.32
C ILE A 155 -7.23 -1.90 -13.90
N ILE A 156 -7.31 -2.17 -15.21
CA ILE A 156 -8.55 -2.55 -15.91
C ILE A 156 -9.26 -3.73 -15.22
N ARG A 157 -8.48 -4.74 -14.78
CA ARG A 157 -9.02 -5.92 -14.07
C ARG A 157 -9.51 -5.63 -12.65
N VAL A 158 -9.03 -4.57 -12.00
CA VAL A 158 -9.27 -4.28 -10.58
C VAL A 158 -10.30 -3.15 -10.38
N ALA A 159 -10.37 -2.18 -11.30
CA ALA A 159 -11.27 -1.04 -11.18
C ALA A 159 -12.76 -1.41 -11.00
N PRO A 160 -13.33 -2.46 -11.64
CA PRO A 160 -14.70 -2.90 -11.37
C PRO A 160 -14.90 -3.40 -9.94
N VAL A 161 -13.91 -4.11 -9.38
CA VAL A 161 -13.91 -4.59 -7.98
C VAL A 161 -13.81 -3.39 -7.02
N VAL A 162 -12.95 -2.42 -7.31
CA VAL A 162 -12.81 -1.19 -6.51
C VAL A 162 -14.10 -0.35 -6.52
N ARG A 163 -14.76 -0.22 -7.68
CA ARG A 163 -16.09 0.43 -7.81
C ARG A 163 -17.19 -0.31 -7.04
N ALA A 164 -17.17 -1.64 -7.04
CA ALA A 164 -18.10 -2.42 -6.22
C ALA A 164 -17.92 -2.16 -4.72
N LEU A 165 -16.66 -1.96 -4.27
CA LEU A 165 -16.29 -1.85 -2.86
C LEU A 165 -16.26 -0.41 -2.30
N SER A 166 -16.08 0.61 -3.13
CA SER A 166 -15.86 2.02 -2.72
C SER A 166 -16.93 2.60 -1.79
N HIS A 167 -18.18 2.11 -1.90
CA HIS A 167 -19.29 2.55 -1.05
C HIS A 167 -19.40 1.80 0.30
N ILE A 168 -18.67 0.69 0.49
CA ILE A 168 -18.78 -0.15 1.69
C ILE A 168 -17.48 -0.23 2.51
N THR A 169 -16.33 0.19 1.98
CA THR A 169 -15.07 0.20 2.71
C THR A 169 -14.18 1.38 2.32
N ARG A 170 -13.36 1.83 3.27
CA ARG A 170 -12.31 2.85 3.06
C ARG A 170 -10.89 2.27 3.19
N ARG A 171 -10.75 0.97 3.45
CA ARG A 171 -9.46 0.28 3.63
C ARG A 171 -8.68 0.17 2.31
N GLN A 172 -7.34 0.05 2.38
CA GLN A 172 -6.47 -0.14 1.22
C GLN A 172 -6.87 -1.30 0.28
N LEU A 173 -7.44 -0.96 -0.87
CA LEU A 173 -7.84 -1.90 -1.91
C LEU A 173 -6.65 -2.32 -2.80
N LYS A 174 -5.75 -3.16 -2.27
CA LYS A 174 -4.61 -3.75 -3.01
C LYS A 174 -5.09 -4.80 -4.01
N GLU A 175 -4.50 -4.80 -5.22
CA GLU A 175 -4.84 -5.76 -6.28
C GLU A 175 -4.68 -7.23 -5.89
N GLN A 176 -3.57 -7.63 -5.26
CA GLN A 176 -3.30 -9.04 -4.99
C GLN A 176 -4.38 -9.69 -4.10
N PRO A 177 -4.75 -9.14 -2.92
CA PRO A 177 -5.89 -9.63 -2.14
C PRO A 177 -7.21 -9.70 -2.94
N LEU A 178 -7.46 -8.74 -3.82
CA LEU A 178 -8.69 -8.64 -4.60
C LEU A 178 -8.80 -9.63 -5.77
N ARG A 179 -7.71 -10.32 -6.15
CA ARG A 179 -7.70 -11.29 -7.27
C ARG A 179 -8.87 -12.29 -7.29
N PRO A 180 -9.28 -12.93 -6.17
CA PRO A 180 -10.41 -13.86 -6.17
C PRO A 180 -11.74 -13.18 -6.51
N LEU A 181 -11.88 -11.89 -6.21
CA LEU A 181 -13.10 -11.12 -6.46
C LEU A 181 -13.23 -10.67 -7.92
N ILE A 182 -12.17 -10.71 -8.73
CA ILE A 182 -12.20 -10.30 -10.15
C ILE A 182 -13.10 -11.25 -10.95
N ALA A 183 -12.99 -12.56 -10.73
CA ALA A 183 -13.87 -13.55 -11.34
C ALA A 183 -15.32 -13.39 -10.85
N VAL A 184 -15.51 -13.23 -9.53
CA VAL A 184 -16.83 -12.98 -8.93
C VAL A 184 -17.51 -11.73 -9.50
N GLN A 185 -16.77 -10.64 -9.71
CA GLN A 185 -17.30 -9.42 -10.32
C GLN A 185 -17.74 -9.67 -11.77
N ARG A 186 -16.89 -10.32 -12.57
CA ARG A 186 -17.15 -10.63 -13.98
C ARG A 186 -18.37 -11.55 -14.18
N GLU A 187 -18.54 -12.54 -13.31
CA GLU A 187 -19.56 -13.59 -13.47
C GLU A 187 -20.86 -13.32 -12.69
N ARG A 188 -20.78 -12.60 -11.56
CA ARG A 188 -21.88 -12.46 -10.57
C ARG A 188 -22.16 -11.01 -10.16
N GLY A 189 -21.40 -10.05 -10.68
CA GLY A 189 -21.63 -8.61 -10.51
C GLY A 189 -21.24 -8.03 -9.14
N ASP A 190 -21.40 -6.71 -9.02
CA ASP A 190 -20.88 -5.91 -7.91
C ASP A 190 -21.49 -6.30 -6.54
N GLU A 191 -22.74 -6.79 -6.47
CA GLU A 191 -23.34 -7.30 -5.22
C GLU A 191 -22.78 -8.65 -4.76
N ALA A 192 -22.27 -9.49 -5.66
CA ALA A 192 -21.56 -10.70 -5.27
C ALA A 192 -20.22 -10.36 -4.60
N VAL A 193 -19.49 -9.39 -5.17
CA VAL A 193 -18.25 -8.83 -4.59
C VAL A 193 -18.50 -8.26 -3.18
N ARG A 194 -19.55 -7.44 -3.02
CA ARG A 194 -19.94 -6.85 -1.72
C ARG A 194 -20.26 -7.93 -0.66
N ARG A 195 -20.92 -9.02 -1.05
CA ARG A 195 -21.20 -10.15 -0.15
C ARG A 195 -19.94 -10.93 0.24
N CYS A 196 -19.04 -11.21 -0.70
CA CYS A 196 -17.73 -11.80 -0.39
C CYS A 196 -16.94 -10.94 0.60
N TRP A 197 -16.88 -9.62 0.36
CA TRP A 197 -16.13 -8.69 1.21
C TRP A 197 -16.65 -8.70 2.66
N ARG A 198 -17.97 -8.50 2.85
CA ARG A 198 -18.59 -8.52 4.19
C ARG A 198 -18.33 -9.86 4.91
N LYS A 199 -18.34 -10.98 4.20
CA LYS A 199 -18.07 -12.31 4.77
C LYS A 199 -16.60 -12.51 5.16
N ALA A 200 -15.66 -12.01 4.35
CA ALA A 200 -14.23 -12.01 4.65
C ALA A 200 -13.87 -11.10 5.84
N GLU A 201 -14.49 -9.91 5.89
CA GLU A 201 -14.35 -8.94 6.98
C GLU A 201 -14.92 -9.50 8.30
N ALA A 202 -16.07 -10.18 8.27
CA ALA A 202 -16.64 -10.87 9.42
C ALA A 202 -15.78 -12.04 9.92
N SER A 203 -14.97 -12.67 9.06
CA SER A 203 -13.96 -13.67 9.46
C SER A 203 -12.59 -13.08 9.81
N GLY A 204 -12.41 -11.75 9.74
CA GLY A 204 -11.14 -11.08 10.04
C GLY A 204 -10.00 -11.29 9.04
N ASP A 205 -10.23 -11.99 7.92
CA ASP A 205 -9.20 -12.30 6.90
C ASP A 205 -9.53 -11.59 5.57
N LEU A 206 -8.93 -10.43 5.36
CA LEU A 206 -8.98 -9.67 4.10
C LEU A 206 -7.80 -9.97 3.16
N THR A 207 -7.08 -11.08 3.36
CA THR A 207 -6.04 -11.52 2.42
C THR A 207 -6.64 -12.21 1.19
N GLU A 208 -5.79 -12.54 0.21
CA GLU A 208 -6.18 -13.36 -0.95
C GLU A 208 -6.75 -14.74 -0.53
N ARG A 209 -6.35 -15.27 0.66
CA ARG A 209 -6.89 -16.51 1.20
C ARG A 209 -8.32 -16.30 1.71
N GLY A 210 -8.54 -15.32 2.59
CA GLY A 210 -9.85 -15.05 3.16
C GLY A 210 -10.88 -14.61 2.14
N LEU A 211 -10.51 -13.74 1.19
CA LEU A 211 -11.40 -13.32 0.11
C LEU A 211 -11.74 -14.47 -0.86
N ARG A 212 -10.83 -15.43 -1.09
CA ARG A 212 -11.12 -16.66 -1.83
C ARG A 212 -12.04 -17.58 -1.03
N ALA A 213 -11.78 -17.79 0.26
CA ALA A 213 -12.62 -18.61 1.14
C ALA A 213 -14.05 -18.04 1.27
N ALA A 214 -14.18 -16.71 1.35
CA ALA A 214 -15.47 -16.03 1.36
C ALA A 214 -16.23 -16.19 0.03
N ALA A 215 -15.55 -16.11 -1.12
CA ALA A 215 -16.17 -16.36 -2.43
C ALA A 215 -16.69 -17.80 -2.57
N VAL A 216 -15.93 -18.78 -2.08
CA VAL A 216 -16.35 -20.20 -2.01
C VAL A 216 -17.55 -20.33 -1.06
N ALA A 217 -17.47 -19.77 0.14
CA ALA A 217 -18.54 -19.82 1.14
C ALA A 217 -19.77 -18.95 0.78
N CYS A 218 -19.74 -18.21 -0.33
CA CYS A 218 -20.88 -17.53 -0.94
C CYS A 218 -21.40 -18.24 -2.20
N GLY A 219 -20.80 -19.36 -2.62
CA GLY A 219 -21.19 -20.10 -3.82
C GLY A 219 -20.79 -19.44 -5.15
N TYR A 220 -19.86 -18.48 -5.13
CA TYR A 220 -19.41 -17.73 -6.32
C TYR A 220 -18.05 -18.19 -6.86
N ALA A 221 -17.34 -19.03 -6.13
CA ALA A 221 -16.15 -19.72 -6.58
C ALA A 221 -16.24 -21.20 -6.23
N ILE A 222 -15.73 -22.07 -7.10
CA ILE A 222 -15.54 -23.49 -6.76
C ILE A 222 -14.47 -23.55 -5.66
N ALA A 223 -14.70 -24.37 -4.64
CA ALA A 223 -13.67 -24.65 -3.64
C ALA A 223 -12.43 -25.19 -4.36
N PRO A 224 -11.22 -24.61 -4.16
CA PRO A 224 -10.02 -25.30 -4.63
C PRO A 224 -10.00 -26.67 -3.97
N GLU A 225 -9.86 -27.72 -4.77
CA GLU A 225 -9.68 -29.09 -4.30
C GLU A 225 -8.67 -29.08 -3.14
N PRO A 226 -8.98 -29.70 -1.98
CA PRO A 226 -8.18 -29.54 -0.78
C PRO A 226 -6.75 -29.95 -1.08
N GLN A 227 -5.85 -28.96 -1.16
CA GLN A 227 -4.46 -29.20 -1.56
C GLN A 227 -3.92 -30.31 -0.66
N PRO A 228 -3.51 -31.46 -1.22
CA PRO A 228 -3.06 -32.59 -0.41
C PRO A 228 -1.96 -32.06 0.50
N LEU A 229 -2.15 -32.27 1.81
CA LEU A 229 -1.40 -31.63 2.90
C LEU A 229 0.06 -31.47 2.48
N ARG A 230 0.47 -30.24 2.12
CA ARG A 230 1.82 -29.97 1.60
C ARG A 230 2.80 -30.61 2.58
N PRO A 231 3.55 -31.66 2.18
CA PRO A 231 4.23 -32.55 3.11
C PRO A 231 5.10 -31.69 4.01
N ALA A 232 4.82 -31.76 5.32
CA ALA A 232 5.02 -30.68 6.28
C ALA A 232 6.41 -30.06 6.11
N LYS A 233 6.44 -28.89 5.43
CA LYS A 233 7.56 -28.36 4.62
C LYS A 233 8.91 -28.88 5.12
N THR A 234 9.37 -29.99 4.52
CA THR A 234 10.43 -30.86 5.07
C THR A 234 11.51 -30.00 5.70
N PRO A 235 11.75 -30.10 7.04
CA PRO A 235 12.44 -29.07 7.82
C PRO A 235 13.75 -28.75 7.12
N ALA A 236 13.82 -27.54 6.57
CA ALA A 236 14.65 -27.27 5.41
C ALA A 236 16.09 -27.66 5.72
N ALA A 237 16.55 -28.76 5.09
CA ALA A 237 17.92 -29.23 5.25
C ALA A 237 18.81 -28.02 5.03
N LEU A 238 19.65 -27.71 6.03
CA LEU A 238 20.42 -26.47 6.08
C LEU A 238 21.48 -26.48 4.97
N GLN A 239 21.02 -26.13 3.77
CA GLN A 239 21.87 -25.67 2.68
C GLN A 239 22.75 -24.57 3.27
N PRO A 240 24.09 -24.64 3.11
CA PRO A 240 25.00 -23.66 3.69
C PRO A 240 24.71 -22.28 3.09
N SER A 241 23.94 -21.49 3.84
CA SER A 241 23.07 -20.45 3.28
C SER A 241 23.73 -19.09 3.43
N ASP A 242 24.62 -18.77 2.50
CA ASP A 242 25.32 -17.48 2.32
C ASP A 242 26.22 -16.98 3.48
N ILE A 243 26.07 -17.56 4.67
CA ILE A 243 27.00 -17.52 5.79
C ILE A 243 28.26 -18.25 5.34
N LEU A 244 29.43 -17.61 5.48
CA LEU A 244 30.71 -18.04 4.89
C LEU A 244 30.75 -18.05 3.35
N ARG A 245 30.17 -17.05 2.66
CA ARG A 245 30.68 -16.65 1.32
C ARG A 245 32.12 -16.14 1.44
N LEU A 246 33.08 -17.06 1.46
CA LEU A 246 34.53 -16.85 1.52
C LEU A 246 35.01 -15.81 0.50
N THR A 247 34.41 -15.79 -0.69
CA THR A 247 34.67 -14.80 -1.75
C THR A 247 34.40 -13.34 -1.32
N LYS A 248 33.39 -13.08 -0.49
CA LYS A 248 33.14 -11.73 0.06
C LYS A 248 34.17 -11.34 1.11
N LEU A 249 34.61 -12.29 1.95
CA LEU A 249 35.70 -12.06 2.92
C LEU A 249 37.06 -11.88 2.22
N GLN A 250 37.30 -12.56 1.11
CA GLN A 250 38.50 -12.38 0.27
C GLN A 250 38.49 -11.02 -0.43
N GLN A 251 37.35 -10.60 -1.02
CA GLN A 251 37.19 -9.26 -1.58
C GLN A 251 37.39 -8.16 -0.52
N LEU A 252 36.82 -8.35 0.68
CA LEU A 252 37.02 -7.42 1.79
C LEU A 252 38.49 -7.42 2.25
N ALA A 253 39.14 -8.57 2.40
CA ALA A 253 40.54 -8.65 2.82
C ALA A 253 41.52 -8.01 1.82
N GLY A 254 41.19 -8.02 0.52
CA GLY A 254 41.93 -7.27 -0.51
C GLY A 254 41.70 -5.75 -0.49
N THR A 255 40.77 -5.25 0.32
CA THR A 255 40.43 -3.82 0.46
C THR A 255 40.77 -3.28 1.86
N ASP A 256 40.49 -4.06 2.90
CA ASP A 256 40.70 -3.78 4.32
C ASP A 256 40.92 -5.11 5.08
N PRO A 257 42.18 -5.53 5.31
CA PRO A 257 42.48 -6.79 5.97
C PRO A 257 42.18 -6.79 7.48
N GLN A 258 42.21 -5.63 8.14
CA GLN A 258 41.92 -5.56 9.58
C GLN A 258 40.44 -5.77 9.87
N ARG A 259 39.57 -5.18 9.06
CA ARG A 259 38.11 -5.36 9.15
C ARG A 259 37.67 -6.76 8.74
N ALA A 260 38.36 -7.39 7.79
CA ALA A 260 38.16 -8.80 7.48
C ALA A 260 38.52 -9.70 8.69
N LEU A 261 39.66 -9.47 9.36
CA LEU A 261 40.04 -10.20 10.57
C LEU A 261 39.07 -9.97 11.74
N ALA A 262 38.55 -8.76 11.91
CA ALA A 262 37.54 -8.45 12.91
C ALA A 262 36.23 -9.23 12.68
N LEU A 263 35.75 -9.30 11.43
CA LEU A 263 34.58 -10.08 11.05
C LEU A 263 34.79 -11.58 11.23
N CYS A 264 35.96 -12.12 10.90
CA CYS A 264 36.29 -13.52 11.16
C CYS A 264 36.20 -13.87 12.66
N ARG A 265 36.73 -13.01 13.53
CA ARG A 265 36.63 -13.18 15.00
C ARG A 265 35.18 -13.07 15.50
N GLN A 266 34.40 -12.15 14.93
CA GLN A 266 32.98 -12.04 15.27
C GLN A 266 32.22 -13.34 14.93
N VAL A 267 32.40 -13.88 13.71
CA VAL A 267 31.76 -15.14 13.30
C VAL A 267 32.21 -16.32 14.16
N GLN A 268 33.48 -16.37 14.58
CA GLN A 268 33.96 -17.38 15.54
C GLN A 268 33.23 -17.28 16.90
N ASN A 269 33.03 -16.08 17.43
CA ASN A 269 32.30 -15.87 18.68
C ASN A 269 30.81 -16.23 18.55
N ASP A 270 30.17 -15.86 17.44
CA ASP A 270 28.76 -16.17 17.18
C ASP A 270 28.54 -17.69 17.00
N LEU A 271 29.50 -18.41 16.40
CA LEU A 271 29.49 -19.87 16.30
C LEU A 271 29.70 -20.57 17.65
N ALA A 272 30.70 -20.14 18.44
CA ALA A 272 30.95 -20.71 19.77
C ALA A 272 29.77 -20.50 20.73
N ARG A 273 29.08 -19.35 20.60
CA ARG A 273 27.83 -19.09 21.32
C ARG A 273 26.70 -20.03 20.87
N LEU A 274 26.52 -20.24 19.57
CA LEU A 274 25.52 -21.17 19.05
C LEU A 274 25.78 -22.61 19.50
N GLU A 275 27.05 -23.04 19.54
CA GLU A 275 27.46 -24.34 20.09
C GLU A 275 27.09 -24.46 21.57
N GLN A 276 27.38 -23.44 22.37
CA GLN A 276 27.01 -23.40 23.80
C GLN A 276 25.48 -23.36 24.02
N ASP A 277 24.74 -22.62 23.20
CA ASP A 277 23.26 -22.56 23.23
C ASP A 277 22.62 -23.90 22.80
N LEU A 278 23.29 -24.69 21.94
CA LEU A 278 22.86 -26.05 21.56
C LEU A 278 23.18 -27.08 22.65
N LEU A 279 24.36 -27.01 23.28
CA LEU A 279 24.77 -27.91 24.37
C LEU A 279 23.93 -27.71 25.64
N ASN A 280 23.50 -26.48 25.92
CA ASN A 280 22.65 -26.15 27.08
C ASN A 280 21.14 -26.37 26.83
N ARG A 281 20.75 -26.85 25.64
CA ARG A 281 19.33 -27.03 25.30
C ARG A 281 18.79 -28.32 25.91
N PRO A 282 17.77 -28.28 26.78
CA PRO A 282 17.11 -29.50 27.24
C PRO A 282 16.48 -30.25 26.06
N ALA A 283 16.49 -31.57 26.13
CA ALA A 283 15.85 -32.42 25.13
C ALA A 283 14.35 -32.08 25.05
N PRO A 284 13.73 -32.12 23.86
CA PRO A 284 12.28 -31.96 23.75
C PRO A 284 11.60 -33.17 24.40
N ASP A 285 10.70 -32.92 25.36
CA ASP A 285 9.93 -33.98 26.02
C ASP A 285 9.09 -34.75 25.00
N ALA A 286 9.50 -35.99 24.74
CA ALA A 286 8.78 -36.92 23.90
C ALA A 286 7.71 -37.66 24.73
N ASP A 287 6.73 -36.91 25.25
CA ASP A 287 5.32 -37.32 25.38
C ASP A 287 4.46 -36.16 25.88
N GLY A 288 3.50 -35.74 25.05
CA GLY A 288 2.63 -34.60 25.32
C GLY A 288 1.28 -35.01 25.89
N GLU A 289 1.19 -35.26 27.20
CA GLU A 289 -0.09 -35.36 27.91
C GLU A 289 -0.37 -34.13 28.80
N PRO A 290 -1.51 -33.42 28.59
CA PRO A 290 -1.91 -32.34 29.48
C PRO A 290 -2.50 -32.91 30.77
N ARG A 291 -1.71 -32.94 31.86
CA ARG A 291 -2.24 -33.14 33.21
C ARG A 291 -3.17 -31.97 33.58
N TYR A 292 -4.47 -32.18 33.45
CA TYR A 292 -5.46 -31.42 34.19
C TYR A 292 -5.25 -31.67 35.69
N ALA A 293 -5.28 -30.61 36.49
CA ALA A 293 -5.28 -30.70 37.94
C ALA A 293 -6.71 -30.42 38.45
N GLU A 294 -7.12 -31.21 39.45
CA GLU A 294 -8.26 -30.94 40.33
C GLU A 294 -7.81 -30.05 41.52
#